data_AF-A0A529QIA3-F1
#
_entry.id   AF-A0A529QIA3-F1
#
_cell.length_a   1.000
_cell.length_b   1.000
_cell.length_c   1.000
_cell.angle_alpha   90.00
_cell.angle_beta   90.00
_cell.angle_gamma   90.00
#
_symmetry.space_group_name_H-M   'P 1'
#
loop_
_entity.id
_entity.type
_entity.pdbx_description
1 polymer ?
#
loop_
_entity_poly.entity_id
_entity_poly.type
_entity_poly.pdbx_seq_one_letter_code
_entity_poly.pdbx_strand_id
1 'polypeptide(L)'
;LAFLALWTAGNAWLLTRDAFDPYPFIFLNLVLSMLAAIQAPVIMMSQNRQTERDRIDAAHDYEVNLKAEIEIMALHEKLDELRHSEIIGLRDEILRMAEQIRRIDEKLSARPVIE
;
A
#
# COMPACT_ATOMS: atom_id res chain seq x y z
N LEU A 1 37.09 -12.29 -5.10
CA LEU A 1 37.77 -13.39 -4.37
C LEU A 1 38.93 -13.99 -5.18
N ALA A 2 38.72 -14.41 -6.43
CA ALA A 2 39.79 -14.97 -7.27
C ALA A 2 41.03 -14.05 -7.40
N PHE A 3 40.81 -12.74 -7.63
CA PHE A 3 41.89 -11.75 -7.66
C PHE A 3 42.68 -11.67 -6.34
N LEU A 4 41.99 -11.65 -5.19
CA LEU A 4 42.62 -11.63 -3.87
C LEU A 4 43.43 -12.90 -3.61
N ALA A 5 42.88 -14.06 -3.95
CA ALA A 5 43.56 -15.34 -3.80
C ALA A 5 44.83 -15.41 -4.66
N LEU A 6 44.76 -14.95 -5.91
CA LEU A 6 45.90 -14.89 -6.82
C LEU A 6 46.97 -13.91 -6.34
N TRP A 7 46.57 -12.72 -5.87
CA TRP A 7 47.48 -11.70 -5.35
C TRP A 7 48.22 -12.19 -4.10
N THR A 8 47.50 -12.79 -3.15
CA THR A 8 48.06 -13.35 -1.92
C THR A 8 48.99 -14.52 -2.22
N ALA A 9 48.59 -15.46 -3.09
CA ALA A 9 49.42 -16.60 -3.47
C ALA A 9 50.69 -16.18 -4.22
N GLY A 10 50.57 -15.22 -5.14
CA GLY A 10 51.69 -14.66 -5.89
C GLY A 10 52.71 -13.96 -4.99
N ASN A 11 52.25 -13.11 -4.07
CA ASN A 11 53.14 -12.42 -3.11
C ASN A 11 53.75 -13.38 -2.08
N ALA A 12 53.01 -14.39 -1.61
CA ALA A 12 53.55 -15.41 -0.70
C ALA A 12 54.65 -16.27 -1.36
N TRP A 13 54.50 -16.59 -2.66
CA TRP A 13 55.54 -17.28 -3.41
C TRP A 13 56.78 -16.38 -3.64
N LEU A 14 56.55 -15.11 -3.98
CA LEU A 14 57.62 -14.13 -4.20
C LEU A 14 58.39 -13.77 -2.91
N LEU A 15 57.79 -13.94 -1.73
CA LEU A 15 58.43 -13.75 -0.41
C LEU A 15 59.67 -14.64 -0.19
N THR A 16 59.80 -15.74 -0.93
CA THR A 16 61.01 -16.59 -0.91
C THR A 16 62.18 -16.00 -1.70
N ARG A 17 61.99 -14.93 -2.47
CA ARG A 17 63.02 -14.31 -3.31
C ARG A 17 63.16 -12.80 -3.13
N ASP A 18 62.05 -12.06 -3.11
CA ASP A 18 61.92 -10.63 -2.75
C ASP A 18 60.42 -10.23 -2.90
N ALA A 19 59.66 -10.13 -1.81
CA ALA A 19 58.22 -9.85 -1.89
C ALA A 19 57.92 -8.40 -2.29
N PHE A 20 56.98 -8.24 -3.24
CA PHE A 20 56.51 -6.94 -3.71
C PHE A 20 55.56 -6.25 -2.70
N ASP A 21 54.64 -7.00 -2.08
CA ASP A 21 53.73 -6.53 -1.03
C ASP A 21 53.69 -7.58 0.11
N PRO A 22 54.64 -7.53 1.06
CA PRO A 22 54.69 -8.47 2.19
C PRO A 22 53.45 -8.35 3.09
N TYR A 23 53.11 -9.44 3.78
CA TYR A 23 52.07 -9.41 4.81
C TYR A 23 52.37 -8.30 5.82
N PRO A 24 51.46 -7.33 6.08
CA PRO A 24 49.99 -7.41 5.96
C PRO A 24 49.33 -6.82 4.66
N PHE A 25 50.03 -6.81 3.51
CA PHE A 25 49.51 -6.36 2.20
C PHE A 25 49.00 -4.91 2.16
N ILE A 26 49.90 -3.96 2.43
CA ILE A 26 49.54 -2.53 2.54
C ILE A 26 49.07 -1.97 1.20
N PHE A 27 49.70 -2.38 0.09
CA PHE A 27 49.33 -1.89 -1.24
C PHE A 27 47.94 -2.37 -1.65
N LEU A 28 47.65 -3.65 -1.42
CA LEU A 28 46.32 -4.21 -1.69
C LEU A 28 45.24 -3.47 -0.89
N ASN A 29 45.49 -3.23 0.40
CA ASN A 29 44.55 -2.50 1.25
C ASN A 29 44.31 -1.07 0.75
N LEU A 30 45.34 -0.38 0.25
CA LEU A 30 45.21 0.96 -0.33
C LEU A 30 44.31 0.95 -1.57
N VAL A 31 44.54 0.01 -2.49
CA VAL A 31 43.73 -0.13 -3.72
C VAL A 31 42.27 -0.44 -3.38
N LEU A 32 42.03 -1.38 -2.45
CA LEU A 32 40.67 -1.72 -2.03
C LEU A 32 39.97 -0.52 -1.37
N SER A 33 40.69 0.27 -0.58
CA SER A 33 40.14 1.47 0.07
C SER A 33 39.77 2.55 -0.94
N MET A 34 40.60 2.76 -1.98
CA MET A 34 40.30 3.68 -3.07
C MET A 34 39.08 3.22 -3.88
N LEU A 35 38.97 1.93 -4.16
CA LEU A 35 37.80 1.36 -4.83
C LEU A 35 36.53 1.57 -4.00
N ALA A 36 36.58 1.33 -2.69
CA ALA A 36 35.46 1.57 -1.79
C ALA A 36 35.06 3.05 -1.72
N ALA A 37 36.05 3.96 -1.69
CA ALA A 37 35.83 5.41 -1.65
C ALA A 37 35.05 5.92 -2.88
N ILE A 38 35.29 5.34 -4.05
CA ILE A 38 34.54 5.68 -5.28
C ILE A 38 33.17 5.00 -5.31
N GLN A 39 33.04 3.78 -4.73
CA GLN A 39 31.78 3.05 -4.71
C GLN A 39 30.70 3.74 -3.86
N ALA A 40 31.05 4.25 -2.68
CA ALA A 40 30.06 4.83 -1.76
C ALA A 40 29.25 6.00 -2.39
N PRO A 41 29.86 6.98 -3.10
CA PRO A 41 29.13 8.00 -3.84
C PRO A 41 28.23 7.45 -4.95
N VAL A 42 28.69 6.46 -5.71
CA VAL A 42 27.87 5.85 -6.78
C VAL A 42 26.63 5.17 -6.19
N ILE A 43 26.81 4.46 -5.08
CA ILE A 43 25.71 3.84 -4.33
C ILE A 43 24.76 4.93 -3.82
N MET A 44 25.27 5.98 -3.19
CA MET A 44 24.46 7.10 -2.69
C MET A 44 23.70 7.83 -3.81
N MET A 45 24.32 8.06 -4.97
CA MET A 45 23.65 8.68 -6.11
C MET A 45 22.53 7.80 -6.66
N SER A 46 22.75 6.49 -6.75
CA SER A 46 21.73 5.52 -7.15
C SER A 46 20.58 5.45 -6.14
N GLN A 47 20.91 5.47 -4.84
CA GLN A 47 19.93 5.52 -3.75
C GLN A 47 19.12 6.81 -3.80
N ASN A 48 19.75 7.98 -3.93
CA ASN A 48 19.08 9.26 -4.04
C ASN A 48 18.09 9.28 -5.21
N ARG A 49 18.49 8.72 -6.37
CA ARG A 49 17.60 8.59 -7.53
C ARG A 49 16.47 7.59 -7.31
N GLN A 50 16.64 6.56 -6.47
CA GLN A 50 15.57 5.63 -6.09
C GLN A 50 14.58 6.34 -5.16
N THR A 51 15.07 6.98 -4.10
CA THR A 51 14.24 7.73 -3.14
C THR A 51 13.36 8.78 -3.80
N GLU A 52 13.88 9.53 -4.78
CA GLU A 52 13.06 10.52 -5.50
C GLU A 52 11.94 9.88 -6.31
N ARG A 53 12.15 8.69 -6.90
CA ARG A 53 11.07 7.96 -7.56
C ARG A 53 10.06 7.44 -6.55
N ASP A 54 10.53 6.80 -5.49
CA ASP A 54 9.68 6.26 -4.42
C ASP A 54 8.79 7.36 -3.81
N ARG A 55 9.32 8.59 -3.68
CA ARG A 55 8.56 9.75 -3.20
C ARG A 55 7.45 10.19 -4.16
N ILE A 56 7.72 10.19 -5.47
CA ILE A 56 6.73 10.53 -6.49
C ILE A 56 5.62 9.48 -6.51
N ASP A 57 6.00 8.20 -6.49
CA ASP A 57 5.05 7.09 -6.49
C ASP A 57 4.17 7.13 -5.24
N ALA A 58 4.76 7.35 -4.06
CA ALA A 58 4.00 7.50 -2.81
C ALA A 58 3.03 8.70 -2.82
N ALA A 59 3.41 9.83 -3.45
CA ALA A 59 2.53 10.98 -3.60
C ALA A 59 1.35 10.67 -4.54
N HIS A 60 1.60 9.94 -5.62
CA HIS A 60 0.55 9.51 -6.54
C HIS A 60 -0.41 8.52 -5.88
N ASP A 61 0.11 7.52 -5.18
CA ASP A 61 -0.69 6.55 -4.42
C ASP A 61 -1.56 7.25 -3.37
N TYR A 62 -1.04 8.28 -2.70
CA TYR A 62 -1.80 9.07 -1.75
C TYR A 62 -2.97 9.82 -2.43
N GLU A 63 -2.73 10.45 -3.58
CA GLU A 63 -3.78 11.15 -4.34
C GLU A 63 -4.87 10.19 -4.81
N VAL A 64 -4.49 9.03 -5.33
CA VAL A 64 -5.43 7.99 -5.76
C VAL A 64 -6.28 7.49 -4.59
N ASN A 65 -5.65 7.23 -3.44
CA ASN A 65 -6.37 6.79 -2.24
C ASN A 65 -7.35 7.85 -1.73
N LEU A 66 -6.95 9.13 -1.70
CA LEU A 66 -7.84 10.22 -1.31
C LEU A 66 -9.04 10.33 -2.24
N LYS A 67 -8.81 10.20 -3.56
CA LYS A 67 -9.90 10.21 -4.54
C LYS A 67 -10.85 9.03 -4.33
N ALA A 68 -10.32 7.83 -4.10
CA ALA A 68 -11.12 6.66 -3.81
C ALA A 68 -11.95 6.82 -2.53
N GLU A 69 -11.40 7.43 -1.47
CA GLU A 69 -12.12 7.73 -0.23
C GLU A 69 -13.30 8.68 -0.48
N ILE A 70 -13.09 9.76 -1.25
CA ILE A 70 -14.15 10.69 -1.63
C ILE A 70 -15.26 10.00 -2.44
N GLU A 71 -14.88 9.17 -3.41
CA GLU A 71 -15.86 8.41 -4.22
C GLU A 71 -16.67 7.43 -3.35
N ILE A 72 -16.03 6.76 -2.38
CA ILE A 72 -16.72 5.89 -1.42
C ILE A 72 -17.69 6.70 -0.56
N MET A 73 -17.30 7.88 -0.06
CA MET A 73 -18.20 8.73 0.72
C MET A 73 -19.42 9.17 -0.10
N ALA A 74 -19.21 9.58 -1.35
CA ALA A 74 -20.31 9.97 -2.25
C ALA A 74 -21.26 8.80 -2.56
N LEU A 75 -20.72 7.58 -2.73
CA LEU A 75 -21.53 6.37 -2.87
C LEU A 75 -22.33 6.07 -1.60
N HIS A 76 -21.74 6.29 -0.42
CA HIS A 76 -22.41 6.09 0.86
C HIS A 76 -23.58 7.05 1.03
N GLU A 77 -23.38 8.34 0.75
CA GLU A 77 -24.43 9.35 0.80
C GLU A 77 -25.60 9.01 -0.12
N LYS A 78 -25.31 8.58 -1.36
CA LYS A 78 -26.33 8.15 -2.31
C LYS A 78 -27.08 6.90 -1.83
N LEU A 79 -26.37 5.96 -1.20
CA LEU A 79 -26.98 4.78 -0.61
C LEU A 79 -27.92 5.15 0.53
N ASP A 80 -27.50 6.07 1.41
CA ASP A 80 -28.32 6.54 2.53
C ASP A 80 -29.58 7.26 2.04
N GLU A 81 -29.48 8.08 0.99
CA GLU A 81 -30.63 8.74 0.37
C GLU A 81 -31.64 7.71 -0.18
N LEU A 82 -31.16 6.72 -0.93
CA LEU A 82 -31.99 5.64 -1.46
C LEU A 82 -32.66 4.84 -0.33
N ARG A 83 -31.89 4.47 0.70
CA ARG A 83 -32.39 3.71 1.85
C ARG A 83 -33.44 4.51 2.62
N HIS A 84 -33.23 5.82 2.78
CA HIS A 84 -34.20 6.69 3.43
C HIS A 84 -35.51 6.76 2.64
N SER A 85 -35.42 6.93 1.32
CA SER A 85 -36.59 6.92 0.43
C SER A 85 -37.35 5.59 0.48
N GLU A 86 -36.65 4.46 0.46
CA GLU A 86 -37.27 3.13 0.59
C GLU A 86 -37.98 2.95 1.93
N ILE A 87 -37.35 3.38 3.04
CA ILE A 87 -37.95 3.29 4.38
C ILE A 87 -39.22 4.13 4.47
N ILE A 88 -39.23 5.34 3.91
CA ILE A 88 -40.43 6.19 3.86
C ILE A 88 -41.53 5.51 3.04
N GLY A 89 -41.20 4.97 1.86
CA GLY A 89 -42.16 4.26 1.01
C GLY A 89 -42.79 3.06 1.72
N LEU A 90 -41.98 2.22 2.36
CA LEU A 90 -42.45 1.08 3.15
C LEU A 90 -43.34 1.51 4.32
N ARG A 91 -43.00 2.61 5.01
CA ARG A 91 -43.82 3.16 6.09
C ARG A 91 -45.20 3.58 5.60
N ASP A 92 -45.28 4.26 4.46
CA ASP A 92 -46.55 4.68 3.87
C ASP A 92 -47.41 3.48 3.45
N GLU A 93 -46.80 2.43 2.91
CA GLU A 93 -47.49 1.18 2.59
C GLU A 93 -48.06 0.50 3.85
N ILE A 94 -47.28 0.44 4.94
CA ILE A 94 -47.74 -0.09 6.22
C ILE A 94 -48.94 0.69 6.77
N LEU A 95 -48.91 2.02 6.71
CA LEU A 95 -50.02 2.87 7.18
C LEU A 95 -51.28 2.65 6.34
N ARG A 96 -51.15 2.50 5.01
CA ARG A 96 -52.28 2.19 4.14
C ARG A 96 -52.89 0.82 4.46
N MET A 97 -52.05 -0.19 4.67
CA MET A 97 -52.52 -1.52 5.09
C MET A 97 -53.25 -1.48 6.43
N ALA A 98 -52.75 -0.73 7.41
CA ALA A 98 -53.40 -0.57 8.70
C ALA A 98 -54.80 0.07 8.59
N GLU A 99 -54.95 1.11 7.76
CA GLU A 99 -56.26 1.74 7.52
C GLU A 99 -57.22 0.82 6.76
N GLN A 100 -56.72 0.03 5.80
CA GLN A 100 -57.54 -0.98 5.12
C GLN A 100 -58.06 -2.04 6.11
N ILE A 101 -57.21 -2.53 7.01
CA ILE A 101 -57.60 -3.47 8.07
C ILE A 101 -58.67 -2.84 8.95
N ARG A 102 -58.49 -1.59 9.39
CA ARG A 102 -59.46 -0.86 10.23
C ARG A 102 -60.83 -0.75 9.55
N ARG A 103 -60.86 -0.41 8.26
CA ARG A 103 -62.11 -0.32 7.49
C ARG A 103 -62.78 -1.68 7.29
N ILE A 104 -62.01 -2.75 7.12
CA ILE A 104 -62.54 -4.11 7.03
C ILE A 104 -63.19 -4.48 8.37
N ASP A 105 -62.53 -4.19 9.48
CA ASP A 105 -63.04 -4.45 10.84
C ASP A 105 -64.33 -3.66 11.13
N GLU A 106 -64.38 -2.37 10.78
CA GLU A 106 -65.59 -1.54 10.89
C GLU A 106 -66.76 -2.13 10.09
N LYS A 107 -66.51 -2.61 8.86
CA LYS A 107 -67.54 -3.25 8.02
C LYS A 107 -67.99 -4.61 8.54
N LEU A 108 -67.09 -5.39 9.14
CA LEU A 108 -67.42 -6.66 9.78
C LEU A 108 -68.25 -6.44 11.04
N SER A 109 -67.88 -5.45 11.87
CA SER A 109 -68.61 -5.09 13.08
C SER A 109 -69.98 -4.47 12.79
N ALA A 110 -70.13 -3.78 11.66
CA ALA A 110 -71.40 -3.20 11.21
C ALA A 110 -72.31 -4.20 10.48
N ARG A 111 -71.85 -5.42 10.16
CA ARG A 111 -72.74 -6.48 9.65
C ARG A 111 -73.57 -6.99 10.83
N PRO A 112 -74.91 -6.92 10.77
CA PRO A 112 -75.73 -7.57 11.78
C PRO A 112 -75.40 -9.05 11.74
N VAL A 113 -75.10 -9.63 12.90
CA VAL A 113 -74.96 -11.08 13.08
C VAL A 113 -76.30 -11.66 12.68
N ILE A 114 -76.40 -12.18 11.44
CA ILE A 114 -77.51 -13.03 11.04
C ILE A 114 -77.19 -14.39 11.63
N GLU A 115 -77.60 -14.55 12.90
CA GLU A 115 -78.44 -15.62 13.47
C GLU A 115 -78.19 -15.74 14.99
#